data_AF-A0A0B7BZZ7-F1
#
_entry.id   AF-A0A0B7BZZ7-F1
#
_cell.length_a   1.000
_cell.length_b   1.000
_cell.length_c   1.000
_cell.angle_alpha   90.00
_cell.angle_beta   90.00
_cell.angle_gamma   90.00
#
_symmetry.space_group_name_H-M   'P 1'
#
loop_
_entity.id
_entity.type
_entity.pdbx_description
1 polymer ?
#
loop_
_entity_poly.entity_id
_entity_poly.type
_entity_poly.pdbx_seq_one_letter_code
_entity_poly.pdbx_strand_id
1 'polypeptide(L)'
;RSCPGIRKFYALVRPKKGQTPHERMSEVLKSKLYDKLRETIPDLNDRVVPVCGDILEPRLGLSAEDEAMVAADTNVVFHSAATVKFDEELKLSVQMNVLGVRRIIELARKM
;
A
#
# COMPACT_ATOMS: atom_id res chain seq x y z
N ARG A 1 1.35 -20.03 -11.21
CA ARG A 1 0.23 -19.28 -10.58
C ARG A 1 0.54 -17.80 -10.73
N SER A 2 -0.09 -17.12 -11.69
CA SER A 2 0.03 -15.69 -11.92
C SER A 2 -1.37 -15.13 -12.20
N CYS A 3 -1.59 -13.85 -11.92
CA CYS A 3 -2.83 -13.14 -12.24
C CYS A 3 -2.54 -12.19 -13.42
N PRO A 4 -2.53 -12.68 -14.68
CA PRO A 4 -2.06 -11.90 -15.82
C PRO A 4 -2.93 -10.67 -16.14
N GLY A 5 -4.17 -10.63 -15.65
CA GLY A 5 -5.11 -9.51 -15.85
C GLY A 5 -4.96 -8.34 -14.87
N ILE A 6 -4.01 -8.38 -13.93
CA ILE A 6 -3.80 -7.24 -13.02
C ILE A 6 -3.13 -6.10 -13.78
N ARG A 7 -3.86 -5.00 -13.95
CA ARG A 7 -3.37 -3.77 -14.60
C ARG A 7 -2.44 -2.98 -13.71
N LYS A 8 -2.83 -2.74 -12.45
CA LYS A 8 -2.07 -1.97 -11.46
C LYS A 8 -2.15 -2.57 -10.08
N PHE A 9 -1.12 -2.32 -9.28
CA PHE A 9 -1.05 -2.61 -7.86
C PHE A 9 -0.74 -1.32 -7.10
N TYR A 10 -1.74 -0.79 -6.41
CA TYR A 10 -1.57 0.39 -5.55
C TYR A 10 -0.99 -0.02 -4.20
N ALA A 11 0.16 0.54 -3.84
CA ALA A 11 0.83 0.26 -2.58
C ALA A 11 0.79 1.49 -1.67
N LEU A 12 0.11 1.42 -0.52
CA LEU A 12 0.15 2.48 0.48
C LEU A 12 1.53 2.51 1.15
N VAL A 13 2.28 3.60 0.98
CA VAL A 13 3.65 3.74 1.46
C VAL A 13 3.78 4.96 2.36
N ARG A 14 4.22 4.72 3.60
CA ARG A 14 4.51 5.80 4.55
C ARG A 14 5.65 6.69 4.05
N PRO A 15 5.52 8.03 4.17
CA PRO A 15 6.60 8.94 3.83
C PRO A 15 7.82 8.68 4.71
N LYS A 16 9.01 8.84 4.13
CA LYS A 16 10.29 8.72 4.84
C LYS A 16 11.17 9.90 4.46
N LYS A 17 11.79 10.54 5.45
CA LYS A 17 12.66 11.70 5.19
C LYS A 17 13.79 11.31 4.23
N GLY A 18 13.93 12.07 3.15
CA GLY A 18 14.97 11.86 2.13
C GLY A 18 14.73 10.69 1.18
N GLN A 19 13.52 10.11 1.15
CA GLN A 19 13.18 9.05 0.20
C GLN A 19 11.70 9.14 -0.21
N THR A 20 11.44 9.26 -1.51
CA THR A 20 10.08 9.27 -2.05
C THR A 20 9.43 7.88 -1.96
N PRO A 21 8.09 7.78 -1.97
CA PRO A 21 7.38 6.50 -2.05
C PRO A 21 7.83 5.63 -3.24
N HIS A 22 8.09 6.27 -4.39
CA HIS A 22 8.58 5.62 -5.61
C HIS A 22 9.96 5.01 -5.44
N GLU A 23 10.93 5.78 -4.93
CA GLU A 23 12.27 5.26 -4.65
C GLU A 23 12.21 4.10 -3.65
N ARG A 24 11.42 4.27 -2.57
CA ARG A 24 11.27 3.22 -1.56
C ARG A 24 10.70 1.93 -2.13
N MET A 25 9.69 2.02 -3.00
CA MET A 25 9.09 0.83 -3.61
C MET A 25 10.02 0.20 -4.66
N SER A 26 10.73 1.02 -5.45
CA SER A 26 11.72 0.53 -6.41
C SER A 26 12.83 -0.28 -5.72
N GLU A 27 13.34 0.18 -4.57
CA GLU A 27 14.34 -0.58 -3.79
C GLU A 27 13.80 -1.93 -3.29
N VAL A 28 12.52 -2.00 -2.86
CA VAL A 28 11.89 -3.27 -2.47
C VAL A 28 11.81 -4.21 -3.67
N LEU A 29 11.39 -3.70 -4.83
CA LEU A 29 11.26 -4.48 -6.07
C LEU A 29 12.60 -4.92 -6.66
N LYS A 30 13.74 -4.36 -6.24
CA LYS A 30 15.10 -4.83 -6.62
C LYS A 30 15.56 -6.07 -5.83
N SER A 31 14.87 -6.42 -4.75
CA SER A 31 15.20 -7.61 -3.96
C SER A 31 15.12 -8.90 -4.80
N LYS A 32 15.96 -9.89 -4.44
CA LYS A 32 15.99 -11.23 -5.07
C LYS A 32 14.64 -11.93 -5.05
N LEU A 33 13.79 -11.61 -4.07
CA LEU A 33 12.43 -12.15 -3.97
C LEU A 33 11.57 -11.86 -5.21
N TYR A 34 11.89 -10.79 -5.95
CA TYR A 34 11.14 -10.36 -7.13
C TYR A 34 11.84 -10.70 -8.45
N ASP A 35 12.97 -11.42 -8.46
CA ASP A 35 13.74 -11.73 -9.69
C ASP A 35 12.85 -12.37 -10.76
N LYS A 36 12.15 -13.45 -10.38
CA LYS A 36 11.22 -14.15 -11.27
C LYS A 36 10.07 -13.27 -11.76
N LEU A 37 9.61 -12.32 -10.95
CA LEU A 37 8.56 -11.38 -11.37
C LEU A 37 9.10 -10.37 -12.38
N ARG A 38 10.32 -9.86 -12.19
CA ARG A 38 10.96 -8.95 -13.15
C ARG A 38 11.29 -9.64 -14.48
N GLU A 39 11.63 -10.92 -14.46
CA GLU A 39 11.83 -11.73 -15.68
C GLU A 39 10.51 -11.99 -16.43
N THR A 40 9.40 -12.18 -15.70
CA THR A 40 8.10 -12.54 -16.30
C THR A 40 7.20 -11.36 -16.61
N ILE A 41 7.43 -10.20 -15.98
CA ILE A 41 6.66 -8.97 -16.12
C ILE A 41 7.67 -7.84 -16.40
N PRO A 42 8.01 -7.58 -17.68
CA PRO A 42 9.00 -6.57 -18.04
C PRO A 42 8.65 -5.15 -17.55
N ASP A 43 7.36 -4.84 -17.44
CA ASP A 43 6.79 -3.56 -17.00
C ASP A 43 6.42 -3.55 -15.49
N LEU A 44 7.03 -4.44 -14.67
CA LEU A 44 6.67 -4.59 -13.25
C LEU A 44 6.69 -3.27 -12.47
N ASN A 45 7.70 -2.42 -12.70
CA ASN A 45 7.83 -1.14 -12.00
C ASN A 45 6.70 -0.16 -12.35
N ASP A 46 6.18 -0.22 -13.58
CA ASP A 46 5.08 0.66 -14.02
C ASP A 46 3.73 0.18 -13.50
N ARG A 47 3.60 -1.13 -13.24
CA ARG A 47 2.38 -1.72 -12.66
C ARG A 47 2.25 -1.47 -11.17
N VAL A 48 3.35 -1.27 -10.45
CA VAL A 48 3.33 -1.01 -9.01
C VAL A 48 3.32 0.49 -8.78
N VAL A 49 2.18 1.02 -8.33
CA VAL A 49 1.97 2.45 -8.11
C VAL A 49 2.00 2.74 -6.60
N PRO A 50 3.11 3.26 -6.06
CA PRO A 50 3.17 3.63 -4.65
C PRO A 50 2.40 4.93 -4.43
N VAL A 51 1.50 4.90 -3.45
CA VAL A 51 0.66 6.02 -3.02
C VAL A 51 1.12 6.45 -1.63
N CYS A 52 1.38 7.74 -1.44
CA CYS A 52 1.82 8.26 -0.15
C CYS A 52 0.66 8.21 0.85
N GLY A 53 0.89 7.60 2.02
CA GLY A 53 -0.10 7.63 3.10
C GLY A 53 0.29 6.80 4.32
N ASP A 54 -0.50 6.91 5.37
CA ASP A 54 -0.32 6.21 6.64
C ASP A 54 -1.66 5.70 7.16
N ILE A 55 -1.71 4.43 7.54
CA ILE A 55 -2.91 3.79 8.08
C ILE A 55 -3.37 4.39 9.41
N LEU A 56 -2.48 5.06 10.12
CA LEU A 56 -2.79 5.75 11.37
C LEU A 56 -3.54 7.07 11.14
N GLU A 57 -3.46 7.64 9.94
CA GLU A 57 -4.03 8.94 9.62
C GLU A 57 -5.48 8.84 9.13
N PRO A 58 -6.33 9.85 9.39
CA PRO A 58 -7.65 9.95 8.77
C PRO A 58 -7.57 9.83 7.25
N ARG A 59 -8.51 9.09 6.63
CA ARG A 59 -8.51 8.80 5.19
C ARG A 59 -7.17 8.23 4.69
N LEU A 60 -6.48 7.47 5.55
CA LEU A 60 -5.18 6.85 5.27
C LEU A 60 -4.07 7.87 4.93
N GLY A 61 -4.26 9.15 5.26
CA GLY A 61 -3.32 10.22 4.91
C GLY A 61 -3.25 10.51 3.40
N LEU A 62 -4.21 10.03 2.62
CA LEU A 62 -4.27 10.27 1.18
C LEU A 62 -4.68 11.71 0.86
N SER A 63 -4.16 12.23 -0.25
CA SER A 63 -4.72 13.41 -0.90
C SER A 63 -6.13 13.09 -1.43
N ALA A 64 -6.94 14.12 -1.70
CA ALA A 64 -8.28 13.89 -2.26
C ALA A 64 -8.19 13.26 -3.66
N GLU A 65 -7.17 13.64 -4.42
CA GLU A 65 -6.87 13.14 -5.75
C GLU A 65 -6.44 11.66 -5.71
N ASP A 66 -5.53 11.30 -4.81
CA ASP A 66 -5.09 9.91 -4.64
C ASP A 66 -6.23 9.02 -4.11
N GLU A 67 -7.02 9.51 -3.16
CA GLU A 67 -8.18 8.78 -2.64
C GLU A 67 -9.19 8.48 -3.75
N ALA A 68 -9.50 9.46 -4.60
CA ALA A 68 -10.41 9.29 -5.73
C ALA A 68 -9.84 8.32 -6.78
N MET A 69 -8.54 8.43 -7.11
CA MET A 69 -7.88 7.52 -8.04
C MET A 69 -7.89 6.08 -7.54
N VAL A 70 -7.50 5.84 -6.28
CA VAL A 70 -7.43 4.50 -5.69
C VAL A 70 -8.84 3.90 -5.60
N ALA A 71 -9.83 4.68 -5.18
CA ALA A 71 -11.22 4.22 -5.12
C ALA A 71 -11.73 3.77 -6.50
N ALA A 72 -11.50 4.56 -7.55
CA ALA A 72 -12.02 4.26 -8.89
C ALA A 72 -11.33 3.09 -9.62
N ASP A 73 -10.04 2.84 -9.35
CA ASP A 73 -9.21 1.87 -10.12
C ASP A 73 -8.84 0.61 -9.32
N THR A 74 -9.38 0.43 -8.11
CA THR A 74 -9.15 -0.77 -7.27
C THR A 74 -10.36 -1.68 -7.27
N ASN A 75 -10.15 -2.99 -7.42
CA ASN A 75 -11.21 -4.00 -7.32
C ASN A 75 -11.08 -4.92 -6.10
N VAL A 76 -9.87 -5.04 -5.57
CA VAL A 76 -9.55 -5.94 -4.45
C VAL A 76 -8.58 -5.23 -3.52
N VAL A 77 -8.87 -5.26 -2.21
CA VAL A 77 -8.00 -4.69 -1.18
C VAL A 77 -7.29 -5.81 -0.42
N PHE A 78 -5.96 -5.76 -0.43
CA PHE A 78 -5.13 -6.57 0.46
C PHE A 78 -4.66 -5.73 1.65
N HIS A 79 -5.21 -5.98 2.83
CA HIS A 79 -4.78 -5.31 4.04
C HIS A 79 -3.80 -6.18 4.84
N SER A 80 -2.51 -5.84 4.75
CA SER A 80 -1.41 -6.53 5.45
C SER A 80 -0.50 -5.57 6.25
N ALA A 81 -0.88 -4.30 6.34
CA ALA A 81 -0.09 -3.30 7.07
C ALA A 81 -0.29 -3.48 8.58
N ALA A 82 0.80 -3.79 9.28
CA ALA A 82 0.82 -3.95 10.74
C ALA A 82 2.22 -3.64 11.30
N THR A 83 2.29 -3.49 12.62
CA THR A 83 3.51 -3.60 13.42
C THR A 83 3.71 -5.08 13.76
N VAL A 84 4.95 -5.51 13.92
CA VAL A 84 5.29 -6.84 14.46
C VAL A 84 5.99 -6.72 15.82
N LYS A 85 5.78 -5.57 16.49
CA LYS A 85 6.25 -5.33 17.85
C LYS A 85 5.24 -5.91 18.84
N PHE A 86 5.70 -6.85 19.66
CA PHE A 86 4.87 -7.53 20.64
C PHE A 86 4.64 -6.72 21.92
N ASP A 87 5.48 -5.71 22.16
CA ASP A 87 5.50 -4.82 23.31
C ASP A 87 4.96 -3.41 23.00
N GLU A 88 4.13 -3.30 21.96
CA GLU A 88 3.58 -2.01 21.56
C GLU A 88 2.51 -1.49 22.53
N GLU A 89 2.49 -0.18 22.76
CA GLU A 89 1.48 0.46 23.61
C GLU A 89 0.07 0.17 23.08
N LEU A 90 -0.83 -0.25 23.97
CA LEU A 90 -2.22 -0.61 23.63
C LEU A 90 -2.92 0.46 22.77
N LYS A 91 -2.72 1.75 23.10
CA LYS A 91 -3.33 2.86 22.34
C LYS A 91 -2.88 2.85 20.88
N LEU A 92 -1.59 2.63 20.62
CA LEU A 92 -1.04 2.57 19.26
C LEU A 92 -1.53 1.31 18.53
N SER A 93 -1.56 0.16 19.21
CA SER A 93 -2.06 -1.08 18.62
C SER A 93 -3.54 -1.00 18.23
N VAL A 94 -4.37 -0.32 19.04
CA VAL A 94 -5.77 -0.05 18.68
C VAL A 94 -5.87 0.89 17.47
N GLN A 95 -5.08 1.96 17.43
CA GLN A 95 -5.07 2.90 16.30
C GLN A 95 -4.73 2.22 14.97
N MET A 96 -3.79 1.28 14.99
CA MET A 96 -3.33 0.60 13.79
C MET A 96 -4.23 -0.59 13.42
N ASN A 97 -4.48 -1.52 14.34
CA ASN A 97 -5.09 -2.80 14.02
C ASN A 97 -6.63 -2.77 14.02
N VAL A 98 -7.24 -1.81 14.72
CA VAL A 98 -8.70 -1.66 14.78
C VAL A 98 -9.14 -0.48 13.93
N LEU A 99 -8.63 0.72 14.24
CA LEU A 99 -9.03 1.93 13.54
C LEU A 99 -8.45 1.99 12.11
N GLY A 100 -7.26 1.43 11.90
CA GLY A 100 -6.68 1.28 10.57
C GLY A 100 -7.56 0.44 9.64
N VAL A 101 -8.05 -0.71 10.12
CA VAL A 101 -9.00 -1.56 9.38
C VAL A 101 -10.28 -0.79 9.08
N ARG A 102 -10.81 -0.04 10.05
CA ARG A 102 -12.01 0.80 9.81
C ARG A 102 -11.80 1.80 8.67
N ARG A 103 -10.66 2.49 8.64
CA ARG A 103 -10.32 3.45 7.56
C ARG A 103 -10.19 2.76 6.20
N ILE A 104 -9.63 1.55 6.15
CA ILE A 104 -9.57 0.74 4.93
C ILE A 104 -10.99 0.37 4.45
N ILE A 105 -11.89 -0.02 5.36
CA ILE A 105 -13.29 -0.30 5.03
C ILE A 105 -14.01 0.97 4.54
N GLU A 106 -13.74 2.12 5.13
CA GLU A 106 -14.28 3.41 4.68
C GLU A 106 -13.85 3.76 3.25
N LEU A 107 -12.57 3.51 2.88
CA LEU A 107 -12.11 3.62 1.49
C LEU A 107 -12.80 2.60 0.60
N ALA A 108 -12.91 1.34 1.04
CA ALA A 108 -13.50 0.27 0.24
C ALA A 108 -14.99 0.47 -0.05
N ARG A 109 -15.71 1.22 0.78
CA ARG A 109 -17.11 1.63 0.51
C ARG A 109 -17.25 2.69 -0.58
N LYS A 110 -16.14 3.33 -0.98
CA LYS A 110 -16.10 4.32 -2.06
C LYS A 110 -15.60 3.72 -3.38
N MET A 111 -15.14 2.47 -3.36
CA MET A 111 -14.71 1.70 -4.53
C MET A 111 -15.90 1.17 -5.32
#